data_AF-A0A968VQG9-F1
#
_entry.id   AF-A0A968VQG9-F1
#
_cell.length_a   1.000
_cell.length_b   1.000
_cell.length_c   1.000
_cell.angle_alpha   90.00
_cell.angle_beta   90.00
_cell.angle_gamma   90.00
#
_symmetry.space_group_name_H-M   'P 1'
#
loop_
_entity.id
_entity.type
_entity.pdbx_description
1 polymer ?
#
loop_
_entity_poly.entity_id
_entity_poly.type
_entity_poly.pdbx_seq_one_letter_code
_entity_poly.pdbx_strand_id
1 'polypeptide(L)'
;MPRRVRAAAGFAYALRTIALHYTRARLFWAIAPQHQRCGYATEAARAMIDHAFGQLRIKRLIATTEYTNLASQAVMAKVGMRVERNPLSTPPWLEIVGVIEHPSL
;
A
#
# COMPACT_ATOMS: atom_id res chain seq x y z
N MET A 1 40.01 30.18 17.89
CA MET A 1 38.72 30.84 17.61
C MET A 1 38.15 30.32 16.29
N PRO A 2 36.84 30.01 16.19
CA PRO A 2 36.28 29.13 15.15
C PRO A 2 35.44 29.88 14.10
N ARG A 3 35.38 29.39 12.84
CA ARG A 3 34.27 29.67 11.92
C ARG A 3 33.82 28.43 11.12
N ARG A 4 32.98 27.67 11.82
CA ARG A 4 31.72 27.01 11.39
C ARG A 4 31.64 26.44 9.97
N VAL A 5 31.74 25.12 9.90
CA VAL A 5 31.13 24.26 8.88
C VAL A 5 29.60 24.45 8.93
N ARG A 6 29.03 25.09 7.90
CA ARG A 6 27.58 25.15 7.65
C ARG A 6 27.32 24.81 6.18
N ALA A 7 27.46 23.53 5.84
CA ALA A 7 27.03 23.02 4.52
C ALA A 7 26.34 21.65 4.60
N ALA A 8 26.55 20.88 5.67
CA ALA A 8 25.98 19.53 5.80
C ALA A 8 24.45 19.50 6.02
N ALA A 9 23.86 20.52 6.67
CA ALA A 9 22.44 20.51 7.01
C ALA A 9 21.52 20.73 5.79
N GLY A 10 21.92 21.56 4.82
CA GLY A 10 21.12 21.84 3.62
C GLY A 10 21.13 20.68 2.62
N PHE A 11 22.27 20.01 2.46
CA PHE A 11 22.42 18.86 1.57
C PHE A 11 21.69 17.62 2.09
N ALA A 12 21.72 17.39 3.42
CA ALA A 12 20.95 16.32 4.06
C ALA A 12 19.43 16.51 3.91
N TYR A 13 18.92 17.75 3.97
CA TYR A 13 17.50 18.04 3.78
C TYR A 13 17.06 17.83 2.31
N ALA A 14 17.89 18.25 1.35
CA ALA A 14 17.64 18.02 -0.08
C ALA A 14 17.65 16.53 -0.45
N LEU A 15 18.62 15.75 0.07
CA LEU A 15 18.65 14.29 -0.13
C LEU A 15 17.44 13.57 0.48
N ARG A 16 16.96 14.01 1.64
CA ARG A 16 15.73 13.48 2.26
C ARG A 16 14.47 13.78 1.45
N THR A 17 14.46 14.88 0.71
CA THR A 17 13.33 15.33 -0.13
C THR A 17 13.32 14.64 -1.50
N ILE A 18 14.50 14.25 -2.00
CA ILE A 18 14.69 13.59 -3.31
C ILE A 18 14.63 12.06 -3.21
N ALA A 19 14.60 11.48 -2.00
CA ALA A 19 14.29 10.07 -1.76
C ALA A 19 12.80 9.76 -2.05
N LEU A 20 12.45 9.76 -3.34
CA LEU A 20 11.34 9.07 -3.99
C LEU A 20 10.04 8.96 -3.16
N HIS A 21 9.25 10.03 -3.22
CA HIS A 21 7.88 10.12 -2.72
C HIS A 21 6.91 9.19 -3.49
N TYR A 22 7.07 7.87 -3.42
CA TYR A 22 5.97 6.95 -3.71
C TYR A 22 5.03 6.99 -2.51
N THR A 23 4.24 8.06 -2.42
CA THR A 23 3.20 8.19 -1.37
C THR A 23 2.12 7.12 -1.52
N ARG A 24 2.11 6.39 -2.64
CA ARG A 24 1.13 5.36 -2.98
C ARG A 24 1.82 4.13 -3.57
N ALA A 25 1.35 2.95 -3.20
CA ALA A 25 1.74 1.69 -3.84
C ALA A 25 0.52 0.78 -4.07
N ARG A 26 0.66 -0.16 -5.02
CA ARG A 26 -0.36 -1.18 -5.27
C ARG A 26 0.01 -2.47 -4.56
N LEU A 27 -0.99 -3.10 -3.93
CA LEU A 27 -0.85 -4.38 -3.24
C LEU A 27 -1.57 -5.46 -4.04
N PHE A 28 -0.92 -6.61 -4.18
CA PHE A 28 -1.45 -7.78 -4.86
C PHE A 28 -1.14 -9.05 -4.07
N TRP A 29 -1.97 -10.08 -4.23
CA TRP A 29 -1.75 -11.40 -3.66
C TRP A 29 -2.34 -12.46 -4.59
N ALA A 30 -1.71 -13.63 -4.59
CA ALA A 30 -2.20 -14.81 -5.27
C ALA A 30 -1.86 -16.04 -4.42
N ILE A 31 -2.82 -16.92 -4.22
CA ILE A 31 -2.67 -18.15 -3.44
C ILE A 31 -3.08 -19.31 -4.31
N ALA A 32 -2.24 -20.35 -4.37
CA ALA A 32 -2.53 -21.58 -5.09
C ALA A 32 -3.89 -22.17 -4.64
N PRO A 33 -4.74 -22.69 -5.54
CA PRO A 33 -6.10 -23.11 -5.22
C PRO A 33 -6.22 -24.05 -4.01
N GLN A 34 -5.25 -24.95 -3.84
CA GLN A 34 -5.19 -25.94 -2.75
C GLN A 34 -5.00 -25.29 -1.36
N HIS A 35 -4.51 -24.05 -1.32
CA HIS A 35 -4.20 -23.31 -0.10
C HIS A 35 -5.14 -22.12 0.12
N GLN A 36 -6.17 -21.98 -0.71
CA GLN A 36 -7.19 -20.94 -0.53
C GLN A 36 -8.11 -21.25 0.64
N ARG A 37 -8.78 -20.23 1.18
CA ARG A 37 -9.68 -20.31 2.35
C ARG A 37 -9.00 -20.73 3.67
N CYS A 38 -7.68 -20.87 3.69
CA CYS A 38 -6.87 -21.11 4.90
C CYS A 38 -6.42 -19.82 5.62
N GLY A 39 -6.75 -18.63 5.10
CA GLY A 39 -6.37 -17.35 5.71
C GLY A 39 -5.06 -16.75 5.23
N TYR A 40 -4.23 -17.49 4.48
CA TYR A 40 -2.90 -17.05 4.03
C TYR A 40 -2.89 -15.72 3.27
N ALA A 41 -3.87 -15.46 2.40
CA ALA A 41 -3.95 -14.18 1.70
C ALA A 41 -4.13 -12.99 2.66
N THR A 42 -4.91 -13.18 3.74
CA THR A 42 -5.15 -12.14 4.76
C THR A 42 -3.90 -11.91 5.59
N GLU A 43 -3.22 -12.97 5.99
CA GLU A 43 -1.96 -12.91 6.74
C GLU A 43 -0.87 -12.19 5.92
N ALA A 44 -0.67 -12.62 4.67
CA ALA A 44 0.30 -12.00 3.77
C ALA A 44 -0.04 -10.52 3.50
N ALA A 45 -1.31 -10.19 3.25
CA ALA A 45 -1.73 -8.82 3.02
C ALA A 45 -1.48 -7.93 4.26
N ARG A 46 -1.77 -8.42 5.47
CA ARG A 46 -1.50 -7.68 6.71
C ARG A 46 0.00 -7.45 6.91
N ALA A 47 0.83 -8.48 6.74
CA ALA A 47 2.28 -8.35 6.86
C ALA A 47 2.86 -7.34 5.84
N MET A 48 2.37 -7.35 4.60
CA MET A 48 2.78 -6.38 3.58
C MET A 48 2.35 -4.95 3.92
N ILE A 49 1.13 -4.76 4.48
CA ILE A 49 0.66 -3.45 4.93
C ILE A 49 1.56 -2.91 6.06
N ASP A 50 1.85 -3.75 7.06
CA ASP A 50 2.69 -3.39 8.20
C ASP A 50 4.10 -2.99 7.75
N HIS A 51 4.67 -3.75 6.83
CA HIS A 51 5.98 -3.45 6.25
C HIS A 51 5.96 -2.15 5.43
N ALA A 52 4.96 -1.96 4.57
CA ALA A 52 4.84 -0.78 3.72
C ALA A 52 4.70 0.51 4.53
N PHE A 53 3.91 0.49 5.60
CA PHE A 53 3.73 1.66 6.47
C PHE A 53 4.90 1.85 7.44
N GLY A 54 5.35 0.79 8.11
CA GLY A 54 6.38 0.86 9.13
C GLY A 54 7.78 1.13 8.58
N GLN A 55 8.17 0.40 7.53
CA GLN A 55 9.54 0.41 7.01
C GLN A 55 9.66 1.26 5.74
N LEU A 56 8.78 1.04 4.77
CA LEU A 56 8.85 1.75 3.48
C LEU A 56 8.27 3.16 3.52
N ARG A 57 7.56 3.52 4.59
CA ARG A 57 6.91 4.83 4.78
C ARG A 57 5.95 5.19 3.64
N ILE A 58 5.33 4.20 3.00
CA ILE A 58 4.23 4.39 2.05
C ILE A 58 3.04 4.99 2.82
N LYS A 59 2.33 5.96 2.25
CA LYS A 59 1.21 6.63 2.93
C LYS A 59 -0.15 6.02 2.59
N ARG A 60 -0.25 5.39 1.41
CA ARG A 60 -1.49 4.82 0.89
C ARG A 60 -1.23 3.53 0.11
N LEU A 61 -2.01 2.51 0.39
CA LEU A 61 -2.01 1.26 -0.36
C LEU A 61 -3.34 1.11 -1.10
N ILE A 62 -3.24 0.59 -2.33
CA ILE A 62 -4.39 0.36 -3.21
C ILE A 62 -4.36 -1.09 -3.67
N ALA A 63 -5.46 -1.80 -3.55
CA ALA A 63 -5.67 -3.10 -4.18
C ALA A 63 -6.86 -3.00 -5.14
N THR A 64 -6.82 -3.71 -6.27
CA THR A 64 -7.94 -3.73 -7.21
C THR A 64 -8.30 -5.16 -7.58
N THR A 65 -9.57 -5.40 -7.87
CA THR A 65 -10.06 -6.69 -8.33
C THR A 65 -11.36 -6.56 -9.10
N GLU A 66 -11.85 -7.67 -9.65
CA GLU A 66 -13.10 -7.77 -10.39
C GLU A 66 -14.31 -7.91 -9.44
N TYR A 67 -15.51 -7.57 -9.91
CA TYR A 67 -16.76 -7.74 -9.15
C TYR A 67 -16.99 -9.18 -8.70
N THR A 68 -16.57 -10.16 -9.50
CA THR A 68 -16.74 -11.60 -9.25
C THR A 68 -15.74 -12.16 -8.24
N ASN A 69 -14.64 -11.45 -7.95
CA ASN A 69 -13.58 -11.94 -7.07
C ASN A 69 -13.89 -11.64 -5.59
N LEU A 70 -14.94 -12.28 -5.08
CA LEU A 70 -15.41 -12.13 -3.70
C LEU A 70 -14.34 -12.49 -2.66
N ALA A 71 -13.44 -13.43 -3.00
CA ALA A 71 -12.35 -13.83 -2.11
C ALA A 71 -11.37 -12.68 -1.87
N SER A 72 -10.96 -11.95 -2.92
CA SER A 72 -10.07 -10.80 -2.81
C SER A 72 -10.75 -9.63 -2.08
N GLN A 73 -12.03 -9.38 -2.37
CA GLN A 73 -12.82 -8.36 -1.68
C GLN A 73 -12.93 -8.65 -0.17
N ALA A 74 -13.10 -9.92 0.21
CA ALA A 74 -13.11 -10.33 1.62
C ALA A 74 -11.75 -10.10 2.31
N VAL A 75 -10.63 -10.32 1.60
CA VAL A 75 -9.28 -9.98 2.12
C VAL A 75 -9.17 -8.48 2.36
N MET A 76 -9.57 -7.64 1.39
CA MET A 76 -9.55 -6.18 1.52
C MET A 76 -10.30 -5.72 2.78
N ALA A 77 -11.53 -6.21 2.98
CA ALA A 77 -12.33 -5.89 4.15
C ALA A 77 -11.64 -6.34 5.47
N LYS A 78 -11.12 -7.57 5.52
CA LYS A 78 -10.47 -8.13 6.72
C LYS A 78 -9.20 -7.39 7.13
N VAL A 79 -8.44 -6.85 6.18
CA VAL A 79 -7.23 -6.07 6.47
C VAL A 79 -7.52 -4.58 6.70
N GLY A 80 -8.79 -4.18 6.75
CA GLY A 80 -9.20 -2.82 7.09
C GLY A 80 -9.14 -1.83 5.92
N MET A 81 -9.12 -2.31 4.67
CA MET A 81 -9.29 -1.41 3.53
C MET A 81 -10.74 -0.94 3.44
N ARG A 82 -10.91 0.34 3.10
CA ARG A 82 -12.18 0.85 2.61
C ARG A 82 -12.38 0.34 1.18
N VAL A 83 -13.48 -0.38 0.95
CA VAL A 83 -13.79 -1.00 -0.34
C VAL A 83 -14.82 -0.16 -1.07
N GLU A 84 -14.49 0.25 -2.29
CA GLU A 84 -15.32 1.09 -3.15
C GLU A 84 -15.47 0.44 -4.53
N ARG A 85 -16.58 0.75 -5.22
CA ARG A 85 -16.78 0.38 -6.63
C ARG A 85 -16.22 1.48 -7.52
N ASN A 86 -15.50 1.10 -8.56
CA ASN A 86 -15.16 2.00 -9.64
C ASN A 86 -16.38 2.18 -10.54
N PRO A 87 -16.89 3.42 -10.72
CA PRO A 87 -18.04 3.67 -11.59
C PRO A 87 -17.71 3.51 -13.08
N LEU A 88 -16.42 3.44 -13.44
CA LEU A 88 -15.99 3.26 -14.82
C LEU A 88 -15.90 1.77 -15.16
N SER A 89 -16.37 1.40 -16.36
CA SER A 89 -16.30 0.03 -16.87
C SER A 89 -14.92 -0.35 -17.43
N THR A 90 -13.99 0.61 -17.52
CA THR A 90 -12.64 0.39 -18.03
C THR A 90 -11.57 1.02 -17.13
N PRO A 91 -10.42 0.35 -16.93
CA PRO A 91 -10.16 -1.04 -17.32
C PRO A 91 -10.88 -2.06 -16.40
N PRO A 92 -11.25 -3.26 -16.91
CA PRO A 92 -12.10 -4.21 -16.19
C PRO A 92 -11.47 -4.79 -14.91
N TRP A 93 -10.14 -4.80 -14.79
CA TRP A 93 -9.45 -5.24 -13.57
C TRP A 93 -9.43 -4.18 -12.44
N LEU A 94 -10.15 -3.07 -12.62
CA LEU A 94 -10.25 -1.96 -11.66
C LEU A 94 -11.68 -1.77 -11.13
N GLU A 95 -12.56 -2.76 -11.26
CA GLU A 95 -13.97 -2.67 -10.87
C GLU A 95 -14.19 -2.45 -9.36
N ILE A 96 -13.42 -3.15 -8.52
CA ILE A 96 -13.41 -2.97 -7.06
C ILE A 96 -12.06 -2.43 -6.64
N VAL A 97 -12.07 -1.42 -5.76
CA VAL A 97 -10.88 -0.75 -5.25
C VAL A 97 -10.90 -0.78 -3.73
N GLY A 98 -9.88 -1.42 -3.14
CA GLY A 98 -9.57 -1.34 -1.73
C GLY A 98 -8.53 -0.26 -1.47
N VAL A 99 -8.79 0.64 -0.52
CA VAL A 99 -7.86 1.70 -0.09
C VAL A 99 -7.63 1.62 1.41
N ILE A 100 -6.36 1.65 1.82
CA ILE A 100 -5.98 1.90 3.22
C ILE A 100 -4.89 2.96 3.27
N GLU A 101 -5.01 3.88 4.22
CA GLU A 101 -4.12 5.02 4.41
C GLU A 101 -3.60 5.01 5.84
N HIS A 102 -2.33 5.41 6.02
CA HIS A 102 -1.75 5.59 7.33
C HIS A 102 -1.82 7.08 7.71
N PRO A 103 -2.72 7.49 8.64
CA PRO A 103 -3.07 8.90 8.86
C PRO A 103 -1.97 9.77 9.46
N SER A 104 -0.88 9.18 9.97
CA SER A 104 0.15 9.85 10.77
C SER A 104 1.57 9.75 10.19
N LEU A 105 1.71 9.52 8.88
CA LEU A 105 2.99 9.62 8.14
C LEU A 105 3.03 10.81 7.18
#